data_AF-A0A7C6WWT4-F1
#
_entry.id   AF-A0A7C6WWT4-F1
#
_cell.length_a   1.000
_cell.length_b   1.000
_cell.length_c   1.000
_cell.angle_alpha   90.00
_cell.angle_beta   90.00
_cell.angle_gamma   90.00
#
_symmetry.space_group_name_H-M   'P 1'
#
loop_
_entity.id
_entity.type
_entity.pdbx_description
1 polymer ?
#
loop_
_entity_poly.entity_id
_entity_poly.type
_entity_poly.pdbx_seq_one_letter_code
_entity_poly.pdbx_strand_id
1 'polypeptide(L)'
;MIENGRWSSYIRLYPKAIITLIFVLIFILCAPSIQAEEKATFGVVVGCSRILRAEDVVRAAVANPNIADIVVVSKTEVIVNGKAEGRTTLYIWDSSGRVGYDIRVCDDNHEFLSEIHDTIGLDDLKVRFAKSTLLMEGTCETDAEYERADKIAKAYAEKVLNLITVLHPKSPPPPETIDASQVAADMGIEGVHVRVVKGAIILEGSVKNPDDSKRAEEFAKLFAPQVLNFLDVETPPEEEVKEAASEAGVATAVAPSEEAVEEVDVENAGDEAEDVPLVDSDAELRDRIIAALQDPDIEVMVVDGTALLEGEVPDDYRKLRAEAVAKLYAQKVVSVLQVVEAEPELPVVSVLPEEPPAPVAPEI
;
A
#
# COMPACT_ATOMS: atom_id res chain seq x y z
N MET A 1 -73.83 -20.06 -54.07
CA MET A 1 -73.37 -21.42 -54.44
C MET A 1 -72.36 -21.24 -55.56
N ILE A 2 -71.27 -21.99 -55.49
CA ILE A 2 -69.95 -21.75 -56.10
C ILE A 2 -70.00 -21.63 -57.63
N GLU A 3 -69.29 -20.64 -58.20
CA GLU A 3 -68.70 -20.80 -59.54
C GLU A 3 -67.44 -19.95 -59.73
N ASN A 4 -66.39 -20.63 -60.19
CA ASN A 4 -65.02 -20.18 -60.34
C ASN A 4 -64.81 -19.37 -61.63
N GLY A 5 -64.07 -18.26 -61.53
CA GLY A 5 -63.70 -17.40 -62.65
C GLY A 5 -62.22 -16.99 -62.65
N ARG A 6 -61.37 -17.88 -63.19
CA ARG A 6 -60.08 -17.68 -63.88
C ARG A 6 -59.42 -16.28 -63.81
N TRP A 7 -58.26 -16.20 -63.14
CA TRP A 7 -57.20 -15.25 -63.49
C TRP A 7 -55.92 -16.01 -63.88
N SER A 8 -55.57 -15.93 -65.16
CA SER A 8 -54.26 -16.29 -65.70
C SER A 8 -53.38 -15.05 -65.66
N SER A 9 -52.17 -15.15 -65.10
CA SER A 9 -51.10 -14.18 -65.32
C SER A 9 -49.75 -14.89 -65.25
N TYR A 10 -49.37 -15.39 -66.41
CA TYR A 10 -48.04 -15.63 -66.98
C TYR A 10 -46.82 -15.27 -66.11
N ILE A 11 -46.15 -16.29 -65.56
CA ILE A 11 -44.69 -16.25 -65.38
C ILE A 11 -44.11 -17.04 -66.55
N ARG A 12 -43.51 -16.35 -67.53
CA ARG A 12 -42.73 -16.99 -68.59
C ARG A 12 -41.45 -17.55 -67.95
N LEU A 13 -41.54 -18.77 -67.44
CA LEU A 13 -40.38 -19.59 -67.07
C LEU A 13 -39.56 -19.86 -68.33
N TYR A 14 -38.43 -19.17 -68.49
CA TYR A 14 -37.46 -19.52 -69.53
C TYR A 14 -36.76 -20.83 -69.11
N PRO A 15 -37.01 -21.97 -69.78
CA PRO A 15 -36.51 -23.27 -69.33
C PRO A 15 -34.97 -23.30 -69.26
N LYS A 16 -34.29 -22.49 -70.08
CA LYS A 16 -32.83 -22.36 -70.09
C LYS A 16 -32.27 -21.71 -68.82
N ALA A 17 -32.98 -20.72 -68.25
CA ALA A 17 -32.54 -20.03 -67.03
C ALA A 17 -32.66 -20.93 -65.79
N ILE A 18 -33.67 -21.80 -65.76
CA ILE A 18 -33.83 -22.81 -64.70
C ILE A 18 -32.76 -23.87 -64.81
N ILE A 19 -32.45 -24.36 -66.01
CA ILE A 19 -31.40 -25.36 -66.22
C ILE A 19 -30.03 -24.81 -65.82
N THR A 20 -29.72 -23.55 -66.16
CA THR A 20 -28.46 -22.92 -65.72
C THR A 20 -28.40 -22.72 -64.21
N LEU A 21 -29.52 -22.37 -63.57
CA LEU A 21 -29.58 -22.21 -62.11
C LEU A 21 -29.42 -23.55 -61.39
N ILE A 22 -29.99 -24.63 -61.93
CA ILE A 22 -29.80 -25.99 -61.41
C ILE A 22 -28.35 -26.44 -61.59
N PHE A 23 -27.72 -26.18 -62.74
CA PHE A 23 -26.32 -26.53 -62.95
C PHE A 23 -25.36 -25.77 -62.02
N VAL A 24 -25.61 -24.48 -61.78
CA VAL A 24 -24.84 -23.68 -60.82
C VAL A 24 -25.07 -24.17 -59.39
N LEU A 25 -26.31 -24.51 -59.03
CA LEU A 25 -26.63 -25.07 -57.71
C LEU A 25 -25.97 -26.45 -57.49
N ILE A 26 -25.95 -27.30 -58.51
CA ILE A 26 -25.24 -28.59 -58.50
C ILE A 26 -23.72 -28.37 -58.39
N PHE A 27 -23.17 -27.37 -59.08
CA PHE A 27 -21.74 -27.06 -58.99
C PHE A 27 -21.34 -26.54 -57.61
N ILE A 28 -22.22 -25.78 -56.93
CA ILE A 28 -22.03 -25.31 -55.56
C ILE A 28 -22.19 -26.47 -54.56
N LEU A 29 -23.15 -27.39 -54.77
CA LEU A 29 -23.30 -28.59 -53.93
C LEU A 29 -22.21 -29.64 -54.16
N CYS A 30 -21.55 -29.63 -55.32
CA CYS A 30 -20.46 -30.54 -55.69
C CYS A 30 -19.07 -29.89 -55.50
N ALA A 31 -18.99 -28.81 -54.73
CA ALA A 31 -17.70 -28.35 -54.23
C ALA A 31 -17.12 -29.49 -53.37
N PRO A 32 -15.92 -30.02 -53.68
CA PRO A 32 -15.30 -31.03 -52.85
C PRO A 32 -15.13 -30.42 -51.47
N SER A 33 -15.82 -30.97 -50.47
CA SER A 33 -15.59 -30.62 -49.08
C SER A 33 -14.12 -30.84 -48.80
N ILE A 34 -13.37 -29.76 -48.56
CA ILE A 34 -12.03 -29.83 -48.00
C ILE A 34 -12.22 -30.38 -46.59
N GLN A 35 -12.16 -31.71 -46.47
CA GLN A 35 -12.11 -32.41 -45.19
C GLN A 35 -10.81 -31.98 -44.52
N ALA A 36 -10.91 -31.19 -43.44
CA ALA A 36 -9.79 -31.00 -42.55
C ALA A 36 -9.45 -32.36 -41.95
N GLU A 37 -8.30 -32.92 -42.33
CA GLU A 37 -7.80 -34.20 -41.81
C GLU A 37 -7.65 -34.07 -40.28
N GLU A 38 -8.58 -34.66 -39.54
CA GLU A 38 -8.55 -34.72 -38.08
C GLU A 38 -7.38 -35.63 -37.67
N LYS A 39 -6.22 -35.01 -37.43
CA LYS A 39 -4.99 -35.72 -37.06
C LYS A 39 -5.18 -36.36 -35.68
N ALA A 40 -5.03 -37.68 -35.61
CA ALA A 40 -5.09 -38.41 -34.36
C ALA A 40 -3.99 -37.94 -33.40
N THR A 41 -4.34 -37.64 -32.15
CA THR A 41 -3.38 -37.16 -31.14
C THR A 41 -2.71 -38.36 -30.46
N PHE A 42 -1.39 -38.30 -30.28
CA PHE A 42 -0.60 -39.35 -29.61
C PHE A 42 0.35 -38.73 -28.57
N GLY A 43 0.09 -39.00 -27.29
CA GLY A 43 0.87 -38.47 -26.17
C GLY A 43 2.07 -39.34 -25.80
N VAL A 44 3.21 -38.71 -25.50
CA VAL A 44 4.45 -39.36 -25.03
C VAL A 44 5.04 -38.53 -23.88
N VAL A 45 5.69 -39.18 -22.92
CA VAL A 45 6.37 -38.49 -21.81
C VAL A 45 7.82 -38.18 -22.19
N VAL A 46 8.36 -37.03 -21.75
CA VAL A 46 9.78 -36.69 -21.96
C VAL A 46 10.68 -37.80 -21.38
N GLY A 47 11.66 -38.26 -22.14
CA GLY A 47 12.56 -39.35 -21.74
C GLY A 47 11.98 -40.75 -21.86
N CYS A 48 10.68 -40.88 -22.15
CA CYS A 48 10.01 -42.16 -22.36
C CYS A 48 9.75 -42.47 -23.84
N SER A 49 9.50 -43.74 -24.12
CA SER A 49 9.12 -44.23 -25.45
C SER A 49 7.73 -44.88 -25.42
N ARG A 50 6.92 -44.68 -26.46
CA ARG A 50 5.60 -45.30 -26.60
C ARG A 50 5.44 -45.92 -27.99
N ILE A 51 4.82 -47.10 -28.04
CA ILE A 51 4.57 -47.81 -29.29
C ILE A 51 3.28 -47.28 -29.93
N LEU A 52 3.41 -46.79 -31.16
CA LEU A 52 2.30 -46.49 -32.05
C LEU A 52 2.08 -47.69 -32.97
N ARG A 53 0.87 -48.25 -32.91
CA ARG A 53 0.44 -49.32 -33.81
C ARG A 53 -0.10 -48.71 -35.11
N ALA A 54 0.36 -49.24 -36.22
CA ALA A 54 -0.08 -48.88 -37.56
C ALA A 54 -0.20 -50.16 -38.42
N GLU A 55 -0.71 -50.04 -39.64
CA GLU A 55 -0.82 -51.17 -40.57
C GLU A 55 0.04 -50.91 -41.81
N ASP A 56 0.72 -51.95 -42.30
CA ASP A 56 1.53 -51.90 -43.52
C ASP A 56 2.47 -50.68 -43.66
N VAL A 57 3.15 -50.29 -42.57
CA VAL A 57 4.09 -49.17 -42.57
C VAL A 57 5.19 -49.36 -43.61
N VAL A 58 5.22 -48.47 -44.59
CA VAL A 58 6.25 -48.40 -45.64
C VAL A 58 7.33 -47.41 -45.27
N ARG A 59 6.93 -46.25 -44.74
CA ARG A 59 7.85 -45.21 -44.27
C ARG A 59 7.19 -44.37 -43.17
N ALA A 60 8.02 -43.76 -42.33
CA ALA A 60 7.58 -42.81 -41.32
C ALA A 60 8.55 -41.62 -41.26
N ALA A 61 8.04 -40.44 -40.92
CA ALA A 61 8.85 -39.24 -40.74
C ALA A 61 8.25 -38.34 -39.67
N VAL A 62 9.10 -37.78 -38.81
CA VAL A 62 8.70 -36.79 -37.80
C VAL A 62 9.10 -35.39 -38.25
N ALA A 63 8.24 -34.40 -38.02
CA ALA A 63 8.45 -33.02 -38.45
C ALA A 63 9.62 -32.36 -37.70
N ASN A 64 9.73 -32.60 -36.38
CA ASN A 64 10.81 -32.10 -35.53
C ASN A 64 11.37 -33.22 -34.64
N PRO A 65 12.55 -33.79 -34.98
CA PRO A 65 13.20 -34.87 -34.22
C PRO A 65 13.86 -34.43 -32.90
N ASN A 66 13.90 -33.11 -32.61
CA ASN A 66 14.37 -32.61 -31.32
C ASN A 66 13.28 -32.72 -30.24
N ILE A 67 12.00 -32.72 -30.64
CA ILE A 67 10.85 -32.87 -29.73
C ILE A 67 10.55 -34.35 -29.52
N ALA A 68 10.35 -35.10 -30.60
CA ALA A 68 10.14 -36.54 -30.56
C ALA A 68 10.87 -37.21 -31.72
N ASP A 69 11.51 -38.33 -31.46
CA ASP A 69 12.18 -39.15 -32.47
C ASP A 69 11.41 -40.45 -32.71
N ILE A 70 11.61 -41.07 -33.86
CA ILE A 70 10.82 -42.24 -34.27
C ILE A 70 11.71 -43.37 -34.77
N VAL A 71 11.33 -44.59 -34.44
CA VAL A 71 11.99 -45.81 -34.91
C VAL A 71 10.93 -46.77 -35.42
N VAL A 72 10.98 -47.08 -36.71
CA VAL A 72 10.10 -48.10 -37.30
C VAL A 72 10.68 -49.47 -36.97
N VAL A 73 9.96 -50.25 -36.16
CA VAL A 73 10.42 -51.57 -35.70
C VAL A 73 9.91 -52.67 -36.61
N SER A 74 8.68 -52.54 -37.10
CA SER A 74 8.05 -53.50 -38.00
C SER A 74 7.06 -52.80 -38.92
N LYS A 75 6.40 -53.57 -39.80
CA LYS A 75 5.30 -53.06 -40.62
C LYS A 75 4.07 -52.65 -39.80
N THR A 76 4.01 -53.00 -38.52
CA THR A 76 2.85 -52.71 -37.68
C THR A 76 3.16 -51.85 -36.45
N GLU A 77 4.44 -51.57 -36.19
CA GLU A 77 4.87 -50.90 -34.97
C GLU A 77 5.93 -49.84 -35.24
N VAL A 78 5.67 -48.64 -34.75
CA VAL A 78 6.59 -47.51 -34.73
C VAL A 78 6.76 -47.07 -33.28
N ILE A 79 8.00 -47.06 -32.78
CA ILE A 79 8.33 -46.50 -31.48
C ILE A 79 8.47 -44.99 -31.62
N VAL A 80 7.83 -44.23 -30.75
CA VAL A 80 7.95 -42.78 -30.63
C VAL A 80 8.63 -42.44 -29.31
N ASN A 81 9.79 -41.79 -29.37
CA ASN A 81 10.61 -41.40 -28.23
C ASN A 81 10.39 -39.92 -27.94
N GLY A 82 9.92 -39.56 -26.75
CA GLY A 82 9.82 -38.17 -26.30
C GLY A 82 11.17 -37.65 -25.86
N LYS A 83 11.68 -36.57 -26.48
CA LYS A 83 12.99 -36.00 -26.17
C LYS A 83 12.91 -34.65 -25.46
N ALA A 84 11.97 -33.80 -25.85
CA ALA A 84 11.74 -32.50 -25.24
C ALA A 84 10.25 -32.16 -25.27
N GLU A 85 9.79 -31.37 -24.30
CA GLU A 85 8.40 -30.89 -24.26
C GLU A 85 8.01 -30.17 -25.54
N GLY A 86 6.80 -30.43 -26.05
CA GLY A 86 6.28 -29.73 -27.20
C GLY A 86 5.30 -30.53 -28.04
N ARG A 87 5.04 -30.02 -29.25
CA ARG A 87 4.19 -30.66 -30.25
C ARG A 87 4.95 -30.85 -31.55
N THR A 88 4.82 -32.02 -32.16
CA THR A 88 5.39 -32.33 -33.47
C THR A 88 4.42 -33.22 -34.24
N THR A 89 4.52 -33.23 -35.56
CA THR A 89 3.67 -34.11 -36.39
C THR A 89 4.48 -35.32 -36.84
N LEU A 90 3.91 -36.51 -36.65
CA LEU A 90 4.41 -37.75 -37.25
C LEU A 90 3.57 -38.05 -38.50
N TYR A 91 4.24 -38.35 -39.60
CA TYR A 91 3.62 -38.87 -40.81
C TYR A 91 4.00 -40.33 -40.98
N ILE A 92 2.99 -41.18 -41.14
CA ILE A 92 3.15 -42.58 -41.51
C ILE A 92 2.59 -42.74 -42.93
N TRP A 93 3.30 -43.47 -43.78
CA TRP A 93 2.78 -43.91 -45.05
C TRP A 93 2.59 -45.42 -45.02
N ASP A 94 1.39 -45.83 -45.36
CA ASP A 94 0.94 -47.21 -45.44
C ASP A 94 0.52 -47.55 -46.88
N SER A 95 -0.10 -48.72 -47.06
CA SER A 95 -0.66 -49.16 -48.34
C SER A 95 -1.87 -48.33 -48.81
N SER A 96 -2.52 -47.59 -47.91
CA SER A 96 -3.75 -46.83 -48.14
C SER A 96 -3.49 -45.33 -48.39
N GLY A 97 -2.34 -44.80 -47.98
CA GLY A 97 -1.96 -43.41 -48.20
C GLY A 97 -0.99 -42.87 -47.16
N ARG A 98 -1.19 -41.62 -46.75
CA ARG A 98 -0.42 -40.94 -45.70
C ARG A 98 -1.37 -40.59 -44.56
N VAL A 99 -1.01 -40.96 -43.34
CA VAL A 99 -1.72 -40.61 -42.12
C VAL A 99 -0.85 -39.69 -41.27
N GLY A 100 -1.42 -38.58 -40.81
CA GLY A 100 -0.77 -37.66 -39.88
C GLY A 100 -1.21 -37.85 -38.42
N TYR A 101 -0.25 -37.87 -37.50
CA TYR A 101 -0.46 -37.90 -36.05
C TYR A 101 0.07 -36.62 -35.39
N ASP A 102 -0.70 -36.02 -34.47
CA ASP A 102 -0.26 -34.93 -33.59
C ASP A 102 0.44 -35.53 -32.36
N ILE A 103 1.77 -35.53 -32.35
CA ILE A 103 2.57 -36.03 -31.24
C ILE A 103 2.70 -34.93 -30.19
N ARG A 104 2.26 -35.21 -28.97
CA ARG A 104 2.40 -34.31 -27.83
C ARG A 104 3.35 -34.91 -26.82
N VAL A 105 4.47 -34.23 -26.59
CA VAL A 105 5.42 -34.62 -25.57
C VAL A 105 5.20 -33.73 -24.35
N CYS A 106 4.80 -34.35 -23.26
CA CYS A 106 4.56 -33.68 -21.99
C CYS A 106 5.54 -34.22 -20.94
N ASP A 107 5.88 -33.41 -19.95
CA ASP A 107 6.58 -33.91 -18.78
C ASP A 107 5.58 -34.59 -17.82
N ASP A 108 5.98 -35.68 -17.19
CA ASP A 108 5.16 -36.41 -16.22
C ASP A 108 5.74 -36.21 -14.83
N ASN A 109 5.35 -35.09 -14.22
CA ASN A 109 5.82 -34.71 -12.90
C ASN A 109 4.93 -35.24 -11.78
N HIS A 110 4.03 -36.21 -12.03
CA HIS A 110 3.04 -36.61 -11.02
C HIS A 110 3.69 -37.20 -9.77
N GLU A 111 4.63 -38.14 -9.94
CA GLU A 111 5.33 -38.79 -8.82
C GLU A 111 6.20 -37.78 -8.05
N PHE A 112 6.92 -36.92 -8.79
CA PHE A 112 7.74 -35.87 -8.20
C PHE A 112 6.92 -34.81 -7.44
N LEU A 113 5.78 -34.38 -7.98
CA LEU A 113 4.86 -33.47 -7.31
C LEU A 113 4.25 -34.11 -6.06
N SER A 114 3.97 -35.41 -6.07
CA SER A 114 3.51 -36.15 -4.90
C SER A 114 4.57 -36.14 -3.80
N GLU A 115 5.84 -36.39 -4.14
CA GLU A 115 6.95 -36.34 -3.17
C GLU A 115 7.09 -34.95 -2.53
N ILE A 116 7.01 -33.89 -3.32
CA ILE A 116 7.08 -32.50 -2.81
C ILE A 116 5.91 -32.23 -1.86
N HIS A 117 4.69 -32.58 -2.27
CA HIS A 117 3.49 -32.41 -1.46
C HIS A 117 3.61 -33.15 -0.12
N ASP A 118 4.03 -34.42 -0.15
CA ASP A 118 4.19 -35.27 1.04
C ASP A 118 5.29 -34.76 1.97
N THR A 119 6.36 -34.18 1.41
CA THR A 119 7.46 -33.59 2.19
C THR A 119 7.05 -32.28 2.87
N ILE A 120 6.20 -31.47 2.22
CA ILE A 120 5.65 -30.25 2.82
C ILE A 120 4.69 -30.60 3.96
N GLY A 121 3.84 -31.62 3.76
CA GLY A 121 2.93 -32.13 4.79
C GLY A 121 1.79 -31.18 5.13
N LEU A 122 1.29 -30.42 4.14
CA LEU A 122 0.11 -29.56 4.27
C LEU A 122 -1.01 -30.08 3.37
N ASP A 123 -2.11 -30.54 3.96
CA ASP A 123 -3.21 -31.22 3.24
C ASP A 123 -3.96 -30.29 2.27
N ASP A 124 -4.12 -29.01 2.62
CA ASP A 124 -4.82 -28.01 1.81
C ASP A 124 -3.93 -27.39 0.72
N LEU A 125 -2.69 -27.86 0.58
CA LEU A 125 -1.72 -27.32 -0.37
C LEU A 125 -1.78 -28.07 -1.71
N LYS A 126 -1.94 -27.34 -2.79
CA LYS A 126 -1.82 -27.86 -4.15
C LYS A 126 -0.50 -27.42 -4.75
N VAL A 127 0.26 -28.39 -5.21
CA VAL A 127 1.57 -28.17 -5.85
C VAL A 127 1.46 -28.53 -7.34
N ARG A 128 1.89 -27.63 -8.22
CA ARG A 128 1.88 -27.87 -9.67
C ARG A 128 3.06 -27.19 -10.36
N PHE A 129 3.58 -27.80 -11.42
CA PHE A 129 4.55 -27.14 -12.30
C PHE A 129 3.84 -26.36 -13.40
N ALA A 130 4.22 -25.09 -13.55
CA ALA A 130 3.89 -24.27 -14.70
C ALA A 130 5.19 -24.03 -15.49
N LYS A 131 5.41 -24.84 -16.53
CA LYS A 131 6.71 -24.93 -17.24
C LYS A 131 7.81 -25.28 -16.22
N SER A 132 8.72 -24.35 -15.93
CA SER A 132 9.83 -24.52 -14.99
C SER A 132 9.59 -23.91 -13.61
N THR A 133 8.39 -23.37 -13.33
CA THR A 133 8.08 -22.72 -12.05
C THR A 133 7.18 -23.62 -11.22
N LEU A 134 7.60 -23.90 -9.99
CA LEU A 134 6.79 -24.60 -9.00
C LEU A 134 5.77 -23.62 -8.43
N LEU A 135 4.49 -23.96 -8.54
CA LEU A 135 3.40 -23.19 -7.99
C LEU A 135 2.81 -23.89 -6.78
N MET A 136 2.61 -23.12 -5.72
CA MET A 136 1.99 -23.56 -4.49
C MET A 136 0.72 -22.73 -4.24
N GLU A 137 -0.44 -23.38 -4.22
CA GLU A 137 -1.75 -22.74 -4.01
C GLU A 137 -2.47 -23.44 -2.86
N GLY A 138 -3.00 -22.69 -1.90
CA GLY A 138 -3.73 -23.30 -0.79
C GLY A 138 -3.79 -22.41 0.44
N THR A 139 -4.06 -23.03 1.58
CA THR A 139 -4.12 -22.39 2.89
C THR A 139 -3.18 -23.06 3.87
N CYS A 140 -2.67 -22.30 4.84
CA CYS A 140 -1.91 -22.82 5.98
C CYS A 140 -2.39 -22.14 7.27
N GLU A 141 -2.18 -22.77 8.42
CA GLU A 141 -2.71 -22.24 9.68
C GLU A 141 -1.86 -21.10 10.22
N THR A 142 -0.53 -21.22 10.15
CA THR A 142 0.42 -20.30 10.80
C THR A 142 1.58 -19.88 9.88
N ASP A 143 2.22 -18.73 10.15
CA ASP A 143 3.41 -18.31 9.39
C ASP A 143 4.56 -19.30 9.49
N ALA A 144 4.67 -20.03 10.60
CA ALA A 144 5.71 -21.04 10.78
C ALA A 144 5.56 -22.22 9.80
N GLU A 145 4.32 -22.58 9.45
CA GLU A 145 4.04 -23.59 8.43
C GLU A 145 4.32 -23.05 7.03
N TYR A 146 3.87 -21.82 6.75
CA TYR A 146 4.18 -21.12 5.52
C TYR A 146 5.70 -21.06 5.26
N GLU A 147 6.48 -20.62 6.25
CA GLU A 147 7.94 -20.53 6.13
C GLU A 147 8.59 -21.88 5.88
N ARG A 148 8.08 -22.94 6.51
CA ARG A 148 8.58 -24.30 6.32
C ARG A 148 8.31 -24.77 4.90
N ALA A 149 7.07 -24.62 4.44
CA ALA A 149 6.65 -24.98 3.08
C ALA A 149 7.48 -24.23 2.03
N ASP A 150 7.68 -22.92 2.20
CA ASP A 150 8.47 -22.08 1.29
C ASP A 150 9.95 -22.53 1.21
N LYS A 151 10.57 -22.85 2.36
CA LYS A 151 11.96 -23.36 2.41
C LYS A 151 12.09 -24.72 1.75
N ILE A 152 11.14 -25.63 1.98
CA ILE A 152 11.12 -26.96 1.35
C ILE A 152 10.96 -26.79 -0.16
N ALA A 153 9.99 -26.02 -0.62
CA ALA A 153 9.73 -25.81 -2.05
C ALA A 153 10.95 -25.23 -2.79
N LYS A 154 11.65 -24.27 -2.19
CA LYS A 154 12.89 -23.69 -2.73
C LYS A 154 14.06 -24.68 -2.80
N ALA A 155 14.04 -25.74 -2.01
CA ALA A 155 15.02 -26.82 -2.11
C ALA A 155 14.77 -27.71 -3.34
N TYR A 156 13.50 -27.83 -3.78
CA TYR A 156 13.11 -28.65 -4.93
C TYR A 156 13.13 -27.91 -6.27
N ALA A 157 12.90 -26.58 -6.27
CA ALA A 157 12.85 -25.80 -7.49
C ALA A 157 13.51 -24.42 -7.34
N GLU A 158 14.23 -23.99 -8.37
CA GLU A 158 14.85 -22.65 -8.41
C GLU A 158 13.82 -21.52 -8.41
N LYS A 159 12.68 -21.74 -9.09
CA LYS A 159 11.61 -20.76 -9.24
C LYS A 159 10.35 -21.30 -8.57
N VAL A 160 9.97 -20.65 -7.47
CA VAL A 160 8.76 -20.96 -6.72
C VAL A 160 7.86 -19.73 -6.74
N LEU A 161 6.61 -19.91 -7.17
CA LEU A 161 5.56 -18.92 -7.02
C LEU A 161 4.61 -19.39 -5.91
N ASN A 162 4.54 -18.61 -4.85
CA ASN A 162 3.79 -18.93 -3.65
C ASN A 162 2.48 -18.12 -3.64
N LEU A 163 1.35 -18.82 -3.60
CA LEU A 163 0.00 -18.28 -3.52
C LEU A 163 -0.74 -18.88 -2.31
N ILE A 164 -0.01 -19.20 -1.24
CA ILE A 164 -0.55 -19.71 0.02
C ILE A 164 -1.15 -18.56 0.83
N THR A 165 -2.36 -18.76 1.37
CA THR A 165 -2.99 -17.84 2.32
C THR A 165 -2.79 -18.34 3.75
N VAL A 166 -2.28 -17.47 4.65
CA VAL A 166 -2.10 -17.78 6.08
C VAL A 166 -3.36 -17.39 6.84
N LEU A 167 -3.97 -18.33 7.56
CA LEU A 167 -5.23 -18.11 8.27
C LEU A 167 -5.05 -17.37 9.60
N HIS A 168 -4.01 -17.70 10.35
CA HIS A 168 -3.66 -17.05 11.62
C HIS A 168 -2.26 -16.44 11.51
N PRO A 169 -2.14 -15.32 10.78
CA PRO A 169 -0.87 -14.63 10.72
C PRO A 169 -0.48 -14.17 12.14
N LYS A 170 0.80 -14.28 12.46
CA LYS A 170 1.42 -13.78 13.66
C LYS A 170 1.14 -12.29 13.72
N SER A 171 0.44 -11.85 14.76
CA SER A 171 0.23 -10.42 14.99
C SER A 171 1.59 -9.73 14.95
N PRO A 172 1.74 -8.64 14.16
CA PRO A 172 2.96 -7.86 14.21
C PRO A 172 3.22 -7.43 15.65
N PRO A 173 4.49 -7.38 16.10
CA PRO A 173 4.80 -6.81 17.41
C PRO A 173 4.21 -5.39 17.46
N PRO A 174 3.64 -4.96 18.61
CA PRO A 174 3.18 -3.59 18.75
C PRO A 174 4.35 -2.65 18.44
N PRO A 175 4.09 -1.50 17.77
CA PRO A 175 5.15 -0.54 17.49
C PRO A 175 5.83 -0.14 18.80
N GLU A 176 7.15 0.07 18.75
CA GLU A 176 7.90 0.60 19.90
C GLU A 176 7.30 1.97 20.27
N THR A 177 6.52 2.00 21.36
CA THR A 177 5.95 3.25 21.88
C THR A 177 6.95 3.89 22.83
N ILE A 178 7.30 5.15 22.59
CA ILE A 178 8.07 5.96 23.54
C ILE A 178 7.23 6.11 24.81
N ASP A 179 7.72 5.60 25.94
CA ASP A 179 7.06 5.80 27.23
C ASP A 179 7.39 7.20 27.75
N ALA A 180 6.40 8.10 27.70
CA ALA A 180 6.54 9.48 28.14
C ALA A 180 6.95 9.59 29.62
N SER A 181 6.51 8.65 30.45
CA SER A 181 6.84 8.61 31.89
C SER A 181 8.31 8.29 32.09
N GLN A 182 8.85 7.39 31.27
CA GLN A 182 10.26 7.02 31.32
C GLN A 182 11.15 8.14 30.80
N VAL A 183 10.76 8.81 29.71
CA VAL A 183 11.48 9.99 29.22
C VAL A 183 11.52 11.10 30.27
N ALA A 184 10.40 11.39 30.95
CA ALA A 184 10.35 12.38 32.02
C ALA A 184 11.24 11.99 33.21
N ALA A 185 11.20 10.72 33.62
CA ALA A 185 12.02 10.22 34.73
C ALA A 185 13.52 10.27 34.42
N ASP A 186 13.92 9.89 33.20
CA ASP A 186 15.32 9.88 32.77
C ASP A 186 15.85 11.31 32.55
N MET A 187 14.98 12.27 32.19
CA MET A 187 15.33 13.68 32.05
C MET A 187 15.66 14.33 33.41
N GLY A 188 14.95 13.96 34.47
CA GLY A 188 15.25 14.37 35.85
C GLY A 188 15.11 15.88 36.10
N ILE A 189 14.25 16.57 35.37
CA ILE A 189 13.95 18.01 35.55
C ILE A 189 12.60 18.15 36.24
N GLU A 190 12.58 18.80 37.40
CA GLU A 190 11.34 19.07 38.13
C GLU A 190 10.49 20.11 37.39
N GLY A 191 9.18 19.88 37.31
CA GLY A 191 8.23 20.79 36.65
C GLY A 191 8.01 20.52 35.15
N VAL A 192 8.73 19.56 34.55
CA VAL A 192 8.57 19.16 33.15
C VAL A 192 7.63 17.97 33.02
N HIS A 193 6.54 18.14 32.28
CA HIS A 193 5.61 17.10 31.85
C HIS A 193 5.90 16.72 30.40
N VAL A 194 6.08 15.42 30.16
CA VAL A 194 6.36 14.88 28.82
C VAL A 194 5.11 14.20 28.29
N ARG A 195 4.71 14.53 27.06
CA ARG A 195 3.64 13.85 26.32
C ARG A 195 4.18 13.37 24.98
N VAL A 196 3.77 12.18 24.54
CA VAL A 196 4.15 11.63 23.24
C VAL A 196 2.92 11.59 22.34
N VAL A 197 3.03 12.22 21.17
CA VAL A 197 1.95 12.34 20.20
C VAL A 197 2.49 12.01 18.82
N LYS A 198 2.03 10.90 18.22
CA LYS A 198 2.49 10.41 16.88
C LYS A 198 4.02 10.32 16.74
N GLY A 199 4.72 9.96 17.82
CA GLY A 199 6.18 9.86 17.83
C GLY A 199 6.90 11.20 17.97
N ALA A 200 6.19 12.31 18.13
CA ALA A 200 6.73 13.60 18.58
C ALA A 200 6.64 13.71 20.10
N ILE A 201 7.64 14.32 20.72
CA ILE A 201 7.64 14.61 22.16
C ILE A 201 7.21 16.05 22.37
N ILE A 202 6.23 16.26 23.24
CA ILE A 202 5.75 17.56 23.70
C ILE A 202 6.21 17.76 25.14
N LEU A 203 6.95 18.84 25.39
CA LEU A 203 7.40 19.24 26.72
C LEU A 203 6.52 20.38 27.21
N GLU A 204 5.83 20.19 28.33
CA GLU A 204 4.91 21.16 28.94
C GLU A 204 5.29 21.39 30.41
N GLY A 205 5.00 22.57 30.95
CA GLY A 205 5.23 22.89 32.36
C GLY A 205 6.14 24.09 32.57
N SER A 206 6.59 24.28 33.81
CA SER A 206 7.37 25.45 34.21
C SER A 206 8.71 25.04 34.79
N VAL A 207 9.78 25.69 34.34
CA VAL A 207 11.15 25.47 34.79
C VAL A 207 11.71 26.75 35.42
N LYS A 208 12.58 26.59 36.41
CA LYS A 208 13.17 27.73 37.16
C LYS A 208 14.25 28.47 36.37
N ASN A 209 14.95 27.75 35.50
CA ASN A 209 16.08 28.29 34.73
C ASN A 209 15.86 28.07 33.23
N PRO A 210 16.26 29.03 32.38
CA PRO A 210 16.19 28.87 30.93
C PRO A 210 17.11 27.75 30.41
N ASP A 211 18.18 27.43 31.13
CA ASP A 211 19.10 26.34 30.77
C ASP A 211 18.46 24.95 30.94
N ASP A 212 17.52 24.80 31.88
CA ASP A 212 16.78 23.55 32.07
C ASP A 212 15.81 23.28 30.91
N SER A 213 15.20 24.33 30.34
CA SER A 213 14.37 24.20 29.13
C SER A 213 15.17 23.69 27.93
N LYS A 214 16.37 24.26 27.69
CA LYS A 214 17.24 23.81 26.59
C LYS A 214 17.70 22.37 26.77
N ARG A 215 18.09 22.00 28.00
CA ARG A 215 18.51 20.64 28.34
C ARG A 215 17.38 19.64 28.14
N ALA A 216 16.15 20.00 28.53
CA ALA A 216 14.96 19.17 28.31
C ALA A 216 14.72 18.91 26.81
N GLU A 217 14.82 19.95 25.98
CA GLU A 217 14.64 19.86 24.54
C GLU A 217 15.70 18.97 23.87
N GLU A 218 16.98 19.18 24.19
CA GLU A 218 18.07 18.37 23.65
C GLU A 218 17.95 16.90 24.06
N PHE A 219 17.54 16.65 25.32
CA PHE A 219 17.32 15.30 25.80
C PHE A 219 16.15 14.63 25.06
N ALA A 220 15.04 15.33 24.85
CA ALA A 220 13.90 14.82 24.11
C ALA A 220 14.23 14.46 22.65
N LYS A 221 15.15 15.21 22.00
CA LYS A 221 15.63 14.91 20.63
C LYS A 221 16.36 13.57 20.50
N LEU A 222 16.83 13.00 21.61
CA LEU A 222 17.44 11.66 21.62
C LEU A 222 16.42 10.54 21.44
N PHE A 223 15.15 10.80 21.82
CA PHE A 223 14.07 9.81 21.79
C PHE A 223 13.14 9.99 20.60
N ALA A 224 12.98 11.23 20.10
CA ALA A 224 12.10 11.54 18.98
C ALA A 224 12.74 12.54 18.01
N PRO A 225 12.55 12.38 16.69
CA PRO A 225 13.03 13.35 15.70
C PRO A 225 12.29 14.68 15.76
N GLN A 226 11.06 14.69 16.30
CA GLN A 226 10.23 15.88 16.45
C GLN A 226 9.99 16.18 17.93
N VAL A 227 10.36 17.38 18.36
CA VAL A 227 10.15 17.86 19.73
C VAL A 227 9.48 19.22 19.69
N LEU A 228 8.37 19.35 20.39
CA LEU A 228 7.68 20.61 20.63
C LEU A 228 7.96 21.05 22.08
N ASN A 229 8.73 22.12 22.23
CA ASN A 229 9.07 22.67 23.53
C ASN A 229 8.12 23.80 23.91
N PHE A 230 7.33 23.59 24.96
CA PHE A 230 6.42 24.59 25.52
C PHE A 230 6.71 24.77 27.02
N LEU A 231 7.98 24.79 27.43
CA LEU A 231 8.36 25.05 28.83
C LEU A 231 8.42 26.55 29.11
N ASP A 232 7.67 27.00 30.12
CA ASP A 232 7.73 28.38 30.62
C ASP A 232 8.86 28.54 31.62
N VAL A 233 9.65 29.61 31.49
CA VAL A 233 10.70 29.94 32.46
C VAL A 233 10.10 30.91 33.48
N GLU A 234 10.07 30.52 34.76
CA GLU A 234 9.63 31.40 35.84
C GLU A 234 10.60 32.61 35.92
N THR A 235 10.23 33.72 35.29
CA THR A 235 10.90 35.01 35.53
C THR A 235 10.64 35.41 36.97
N PRO A 236 11.68 35.59 37.80
CA PRO A 236 11.51 36.12 39.15
C PRO A 236 10.75 37.44 39.07
N PRO A 237 9.75 37.70 39.93
CA PRO A 237 9.05 38.97 39.94
C PRO A 237 10.08 40.09 40.16
N GLU A 238 10.24 40.95 39.15
CA GLU A 238 11.10 42.11 39.21
C GLU A 238 10.60 43.03 40.34
N GLU A 239 11.37 43.15 41.43
CA GLU A 239 11.20 44.28 42.35
C GLU A 239 11.46 45.57 41.56
N GLU A 240 10.46 46.44 41.48
CA GLU A 240 10.58 47.78 40.89
C GLU A 240 11.75 48.57 41.51
N VAL A 241 12.90 48.63 40.83
CA VAL A 241 13.97 49.57 41.20
C VAL A 241 13.86 50.82 40.33
N LYS A 242 13.33 51.88 40.95
CA LYS A 242 13.31 53.25 40.43
C LYS A 242 14.70 53.77 40.09
N GLU A 243 14.76 54.46 38.96
CA GLU A 243 15.90 55.21 38.44
C GLU A 243 16.53 56.19 39.46
N ALA A 244 17.86 56.33 39.39
CA ALA A 244 18.54 57.60 39.60
C ALA A 244 19.84 57.65 38.78
N ALA A 245 19.88 58.57 37.83
CA ALA A 245 21.02 58.89 36.98
C ALA A 245 22.20 59.49 37.78
N SER A 246 23.43 59.20 37.33
CA SER A 246 24.54 60.17 37.41
C SER A 246 25.49 59.97 36.23
N GLU A 247 25.63 61.03 35.45
CA GLU A 247 26.55 61.18 34.32
C GLU A 247 27.99 61.41 34.82
N ALA A 248 28.99 60.85 34.13
CA ALA A 248 30.21 61.57 33.71
C ALA A 248 31.05 60.68 32.76
N GLY A 249 31.64 61.32 31.73
CA GLY A 249 32.30 60.74 30.54
C GLY A 249 33.47 59.78 30.78
N VAL A 250 34.15 59.23 29.76
CA VAL A 250 34.70 59.84 28.54
C VAL A 250 35.16 58.72 27.55
N ALA A 251 35.26 59.08 26.26
CA ALA A 251 36.01 58.48 25.13
C ALA A 251 35.20 57.53 24.22
N THR A 252 34.65 57.97 23.07
CA THR A 252 35.26 58.42 21.79
C THR A 252 35.69 57.29 20.85
N ALA A 253 34.89 57.13 19.77
CA ALA A 253 35.19 56.74 18.37
C ALA A 253 35.87 55.37 18.11
N VAL A 254 35.46 54.54 17.13
CA VAL A 254 35.40 54.78 15.67
C VAL A 254 34.51 53.68 15.00
N ALA A 255 33.78 54.06 13.95
CA ALA A 255 32.87 53.27 13.09
C ALA A 255 33.61 52.51 11.94
N PRO A 256 32.99 52.05 10.81
CA PRO A 256 31.83 51.14 10.56
C PRO A 256 32.14 50.02 9.50
N SER A 257 31.17 49.11 9.23
CA SER A 257 30.82 48.52 7.89
C SER A 257 29.71 47.47 8.09
N GLU A 258 28.44 47.68 7.71
CA GLU A 258 27.78 47.53 6.39
C GLU A 258 27.87 46.14 5.72
N GLU A 259 26.68 45.57 5.41
CA GLU A 259 26.22 44.93 4.15
C GLU A 259 25.09 43.92 4.50
N ALA A 260 23.81 44.17 4.18
CA ALA A 260 23.11 44.13 2.88
C ALA A 260 22.71 42.70 2.41
N VAL A 261 21.39 42.49 2.49
CA VAL A 261 20.45 41.65 1.69
C VAL A 261 21.01 40.66 0.66
N GLU A 262 20.47 39.43 0.65
CA GLU A 262 20.09 38.76 -0.60
C GLU A 262 18.96 37.72 -0.38
N GLU A 263 17.86 37.88 -1.12
CA GLU A 263 16.88 36.84 -1.44
C GLU A 263 17.46 35.93 -2.52
N VAL A 264 17.16 34.62 -2.48
CA VAL A 264 17.28 33.74 -3.65
C VAL A 264 16.04 32.83 -3.72
N ASP A 265 15.16 33.15 -4.66
CA ASP A 265 14.28 32.20 -5.36
C ASP A 265 15.12 31.35 -6.32
N VAL A 266 14.84 30.04 -6.45
CA VAL A 266 14.66 29.34 -7.75
C VAL A 266 13.98 27.96 -7.52
N GLU A 267 12.75 27.90 -8.02
CA GLU A 267 12.03 26.86 -8.79
C GLU A 267 12.55 25.40 -8.92
N ASN A 268 11.61 24.48 -8.61
CA ASN A 268 11.11 23.33 -9.40
C ASN A 268 12.06 22.23 -9.91
N ALA A 269 11.83 21.01 -9.40
CA ALA A 269 11.95 19.77 -10.17
C ALA A 269 10.86 18.80 -9.70
N GLY A 270 9.94 18.45 -10.59
CA GLY A 270 8.95 17.41 -10.36
C GLY A 270 9.58 16.02 -10.44
N ASP A 271 9.07 15.09 -9.65
CA ASP A 271 8.87 13.72 -10.11
C ASP A 271 7.74 13.07 -9.31
N GLU A 272 7.08 12.13 -9.97
CA GLU A 272 5.77 11.58 -9.70
C GLU A 272 5.68 10.84 -8.34
N ALA A 273 4.70 11.19 -7.51
CA ALA A 273 4.35 10.42 -6.31
C ALA A 273 3.04 9.67 -6.56
N GLU A 274 3.19 8.35 -6.53
CA GLU A 274 2.18 7.33 -6.73
C GLU A 274 0.92 7.53 -5.85
N ASP A 275 -0.24 7.23 -6.46
CA ASP A 275 -1.53 7.06 -5.79
C ASP A 275 -1.42 6.08 -4.61
N VAL A 276 -1.54 6.59 -3.38
CA VAL A 276 -1.85 5.80 -2.19
C VAL A 276 -3.11 6.39 -1.55
N PRO A 277 -4.23 5.66 -1.46
CA PRO A 277 -5.48 6.21 -0.96
C PRO A 277 -5.46 6.19 0.58
N LEU A 278 -5.13 7.31 1.22
CA LEU A 278 -5.34 7.52 2.65
C LEU A 278 -6.65 8.27 2.86
N VAL A 279 -7.76 7.53 2.88
CA VAL A 279 -9.02 8.05 3.42
C VAL A 279 -8.98 7.88 4.94
N ASP A 280 -8.15 8.67 5.61
CA ASP A 280 -8.47 9.04 7.00
C ASP A 280 -9.68 9.96 6.87
N SER A 281 -10.87 9.52 7.29
CA SER A 281 -12.04 10.38 7.22
C SER A 281 -11.78 11.66 8.03
N ASP A 282 -12.20 12.83 7.52
CA ASP A 282 -12.00 14.11 8.21
C ASP A 282 -12.49 14.07 9.68
N ALA A 283 -13.50 13.25 9.96
CA ALA A 283 -13.98 12.98 11.31
C ALA A 283 -12.94 12.30 12.22
N GLU A 284 -12.25 11.26 11.74
CA GLU A 284 -11.20 10.59 12.51
C GLU A 284 -9.97 11.47 12.69
N LEU A 285 -9.65 12.31 11.70
CA LEU A 285 -8.57 13.29 11.81
C LEU A 285 -8.91 14.36 12.85
N ARG A 286 -10.14 14.88 12.83
CA ARG A 286 -10.65 15.82 13.83
C ARG A 286 -10.57 15.25 15.24
N ASP A 287 -11.10 14.05 15.46
CA ASP A 287 -11.17 13.46 16.79
C ASP A 287 -9.77 13.21 17.38
N ARG A 288 -8.80 12.87 16.52
CA ARG A 288 -7.38 12.75 16.91
C ARG A 288 -6.72 14.08 17.27
N ILE A 289 -7.05 15.17 16.58
CA ILE A 289 -6.55 16.52 16.94
C ILE A 289 -7.15 16.97 18.26
N ILE A 290 -8.47 16.82 18.45
CA ILE A 290 -9.15 17.17 19.71
C ILE A 290 -8.51 16.42 20.89
N ALA A 291 -8.31 15.11 20.74
CA ALA A 291 -7.65 14.29 21.76
C ALA A 291 -6.20 14.72 22.06
N ALA A 292 -5.49 15.28 21.07
CA ALA A 292 -4.12 15.74 21.22
C ALA A 292 -4.02 17.13 21.88
N LEU A 293 -4.96 18.03 21.59
CA LEU A 293 -5.00 19.38 22.15
C LEU A 293 -5.36 19.38 23.65
N GLN A 294 -6.30 18.50 24.03
CA GLN A 294 -6.84 18.38 25.41
C GLN A 294 -7.33 19.72 25.98
N ASP A 295 -7.78 20.62 25.11
CA ASP A 295 -8.27 21.94 25.48
C ASP A 295 -9.76 22.03 25.07
N PRO A 296 -10.70 22.10 26.03
CA PRO A 296 -12.11 22.13 25.72
C PRO A 296 -12.57 23.46 25.11
N ASP A 297 -11.77 24.52 25.24
CA ASP A 297 -12.11 25.87 24.76
C ASP A 297 -11.72 26.07 23.28
N ILE A 298 -11.07 25.05 22.67
CA ILE A 298 -10.64 25.04 21.27
C ILE A 298 -11.48 24.04 20.48
N GLU A 299 -12.32 24.56 19.58
CA GLU A 299 -13.07 23.78 18.61
C GLU A 299 -12.20 23.46 17.39
N VAL A 300 -12.29 22.21 16.91
CA VAL A 300 -11.53 21.73 15.75
C VAL A 300 -12.49 21.27 14.67
N MET A 301 -12.34 21.81 13.47
CA MET A 301 -13.05 21.38 12.27
C MET A 301 -12.04 20.92 11.23
N VAL A 302 -12.33 19.82 10.54
CA VAL A 302 -11.48 19.32 9.45
C VAL A 302 -12.32 19.30 8.18
N VAL A 303 -11.80 19.92 7.13
CA VAL A 303 -12.41 19.93 5.80
C VAL A 303 -11.33 19.63 4.77
N ASP A 304 -11.49 18.54 4.02
CA ASP A 304 -10.55 18.08 3.01
C ASP A 304 -9.11 17.99 3.57
N GLY A 305 -8.95 17.42 4.77
CA GLY A 305 -7.66 17.30 5.45
C GLY A 305 -7.04 18.61 5.95
N THR A 306 -7.71 19.75 5.82
CA THR A 306 -7.30 21.04 6.43
C THR A 306 -7.93 21.19 7.81
N ALA A 307 -7.13 21.40 8.84
CA ALA A 307 -7.62 21.64 10.20
C ALA A 307 -7.86 23.15 10.44
N LEU A 308 -9.07 23.50 10.86
CA LEU A 308 -9.46 24.81 11.33
C LEU A 308 -9.57 24.76 12.86
N LEU A 309 -8.84 25.64 13.54
CA LEU A 309 -8.92 25.84 14.99
C LEU A 309 -9.67 27.14 15.28
N GLU A 310 -10.77 27.06 16.03
CA GLU A 310 -11.60 28.21 16.42
C GLU A 310 -11.84 28.17 17.94
N GLY A 311 -11.88 29.33 18.59
CA GLY A 311 -12.09 29.41 20.03
C GLY A 311 -11.39 30.59 20.69
N GLU A 312 -11.62 30.72 21.99
CA GLU A 312 -10.97 31.71 22.84
C GLU A 312 -9.87 31.02 23.65
N VAL A 313 -8.67 31.59 23.62
CA VAL A 313 -7.54 31.13 24.41
C VAL A 313 -7.07 32.26 25.33
N PRO A 314 -6.66 31.98 26.56
CA PRO A 314 -6.35 33.03 27.54
C PRO A 314 -4.99 33.71 27.35
N ASP A 315 -4.09 33.13 26.55
CA ASP A 315 -2.76 33.69 26.28
C ASP A 315 -2.25 33.28 24.88
N ASP A 316 -1.25 34.01 24.38
CA ASP A 316 -0.57 33.72 23.11
C ASP A 316 0.15 32.36 23.13
N TYR A 317 0.56 31.90 24.31
CA TYR A 317 1.25 30.62 24.47
C TYR A 317 0.33 29.45 24.12
N ARG A 318 -0.92 29.45 24.61
CA ARG A 318 -1.92 28.42 24.30
C ARG A 318 -2.31 28.40 22.83
N LYS A 319 -2.37 29.58 22.21
CA LYS A 319 -2.56 29.70 20.76
C LYS A 319 -1.45 29.00 19.97
N LEU A 320 -0.18 29.33 20.27
CA LEU A 320 0.98 28.77 19.59
C LEU A 320 1.07 27.25 19.79
N ARG A 321 0.78 26.77 21.00
CA ARG A 321 0.72 25.35 21.33
C ARG A 321 -0.30 24.62 20.47
N ALA A 322 -1.52 25.14 20.40
CA ALA A 322 -2.61 24.50 19.65
C ALA A 322 -2.29 24.39 18.16
N GLU A 323 -1.73 25.44 17.56
CA GLU A 323 -1.33 25.45 16.15
C GLU A 323 -0.22 24.43 15.86
N ALA A 324 0.80 24.36 16.70
CA ALA A 324 1.92 23.43 16.54
C ALA A 324 1.48 21.97 16.69
N VAL A 325 0.60 21.67 17.64
CA VAL A 325 0.02 20.33 17.80
C VAL A 325 -0.84 19.96 16.59
N ALA A 326 -1.67 20.86 16.08
CA ALA A 326 -2.51 20.59 14.91
C ALA A 326 -1.68 20.32 13.63
N LYS A 327 -0.52 20.98 13.48
CA LYS A 327 0.42 20.75 12.36
C LYS A 327 1.03 19.35 12.35
N LEU A 328 1.02 18.61 13.47
CA LEU A 328 1.44 17.21 13.50
C LEU A 328 0.42 16.26 12.83
N TYR A 329 -0.83 16.72 12.63
CA TYR A 329 -1.93 15.92 12.12
C TYR A 329 -2.38 16.33 10.72
N ALA A 330 -2.45 17.64 10.46
CA ALA A 330 -2.91 18.18 9.19
C ALA A 330 -1.77 18.90 8.46
N GLN A 331 -1.67 18.68 7.15
CA GLN A 331 -0.68 19.38 6.31
C GLN A 331 -0.93 20.90 6.27
N LYS A 332 -2.19 21.30 6.43
CA LYS A 332 -2.62 22.69 6.42
C LYS A 332 -3.47 22.97 7.66
N VAL A 333 -3.08 24.00 8.42
CA VAL A 333 -3.77 24.46 9.61
C VAL A 333 -4.15 25.93 9.44
N VAL A 334 -5.41 26.25 9.65
CA VAL A 334 -5.94 27.62 9.70
C VAL A 334 -6.34 27.90 11.14
N SER A 335 -5.76 28.94 11.74
CA SER A 335 -6.00 29.32 13.14
C SER A 335 -6.82 30.59 13.20
N VAL A 336 -7.98 30.51 13.87
CA VAL A 336 -8.88 31.63 14.18
C VAL A 336 -9.06 31.72 15.70
N LEU A 337 -7.98 31.46 16.45
CA LEU A 337 -7.97 31.56 17.90
C LEU A 337 -7.83 33.02 18.35
N GLN A 338 -8.74 33.46 19.20
CA GLN A 338 -8.75 34.79 19.81
C GLN A 338 -8.13 34.75 21.20
N VAL A 339 -7.14 35.63 21.45
CA VAL A 339 -6.51 35.73 22.76
C VAL A 339 -7.33 36.69 23.63
N VAL A 340 -7.86 36.18 24.74
CA VAL A 340 -8.56 37.00 25.73
C VAL A 340 -7.52 37.53 26.70
N GLU A 341 -7.02 38.73 26.43
CA GLU A 341 -6.08 39.43 27.33
C GLU A 341 -6.79 39.72 28.65
N ALA A 342 -6.40 39.01 29.72
CA ALA A 342 -6.93 39.27 31.05
C ALA A 342 -6.44 40.64 31.53
N GLU A 343 -7.34 41.64 31.61
CA GLU A 343 -7.02 42.92 32.23
C GLU A 343 -6.48 42.69 33.66
N PRO A 344 -5.30 43.21 34.02
CA PRO A 344 -4.80 43.05 35.38
C PRO A 344 -5.74 43.81 36.32
N GLU A 345 -6.47 43.08 37.19
CA GLU A 345 -7.24 43.69 38.27
C GLU A 345 -6.27 44.47 39.17
N LEU A 346 -6.25 45.81 39.00
CA LEU A 346 -5.47 46.69 39.87
C LEU A 346 -5.85 46.41 41.32
N PRO A 347 -4.88 46.27 42.24
CA PRO A 347 -5.19 45.99 43.64
C PRO A 347 -6.09 47.10 44.18
N VAL A 348 -7.27 46.71 44.68
CA VAL A 348 -8.22 47.61 45.31
C VAL A 348 -7.52 48.32 46.46
N VAL A 349 -7.26 49.62 46.31
CA VAL A 349 -6.71 50.46 47.38
C VAL A 349 -7.64 50.35 48.58
N SER A 350 -7.16 49.72 49.65
CA SER A 350 -7.92 49.58 50.89
C SER A 350 -8.13 50.95 51.51
N VAL A 351 -9.34 51.49 51.43
CA VAL A 351 -9.72 52.72 52.13
C VAL A 351 -9.75 52.39 53.62
N LEU A 352 -8.88 53.04 54.41
CA LEU A 352 -8.87 52.98 55.87
C LEU A 352 -10.28 53.31 56.41
N PRO A 353 -10.88 52.49 57.30
CA PRO A 353 -12.17 52.82 57.90
C PRO A 353 -12.05 54.06 58.80
N GLU A 354 -12.97 55.02 58.66
CA GLU A 354 -13.11 56.13 59.60
C GLU A 354 -13.31 55.62 61.04
N GLU A 355 -12.54 56.19 61.96
CA GLU A 355 -12.54 55.87 63.39
C GLU A 355 -13.90 56.28 64.02
N PRO A 356 -14.59 55.39 64.77
CA PRO A 356 -15.89 55.70 65.35
C PRO A 356 -15.77 56.74 66.49
N PRO A 357 -16.76 57.63 66.67
CA PRO A 357 -16.68 58.69 67.68
C PRO A 357 -16.67 58.13 69.11
N ALA A 358 -15.80 58.68 69.94
CA ALA A 358 -15.59 58.30 71.34
C ALA A 358 -16.85 58.49 72.22
N PRO A 359 -17.07 57.63 73.23
CA PRO A 359 -18.23 57.72 74.11
C PRO A 359 -18.10 58.88 75.09
N VAL A 360 -19.14 59.72 75.16
CA VAL A 360 -19.27 60.79 76.16
C VAL A 360 -19.69 60.15 77.49
N ALA A 361 -18.80 60.18 78.49
CA ALA A 361 -19.15 59.89 79.88
C ALA A 361 -19.85 61.11 80.50
N PRO A 362 -20.95 60.95 81.26
CA PRO A 362 -21.44 62.02 82.11
C PRO A 362 -20.58 62.12 83.39
N GLU A 363 -20.04 63.32 83.64
CA GLU A 363 -19.44 63.71 84.93
C GLU A 363 -20.53 63.81 86.02
N ILE A 364 -20.27 63.12 87.14
CA ILE A 364 -20.72 63.29 88.55
C ILE A 364 -22.18 63.71 88.81
#